data_AF-A0A0Q9KJ65-F1
#
_entry.id   AF-A0A0Q9KJ65-F1
#
_cell.length_a   1.000
_cell.length_b   1.000
_cell.length_c   1.000
_cell.angle_alpha   90.00
_cell.angle_beta   90.00
_cell.angle_gamma   90.00
#
_symmetry.space_group_name_H-M   'P 1'
#
loop_
_entity.id
_entity.type
_entity.pdbx_description
1 polymer ?
#
loop_
_entity_poly.entity_id
_entity_poly.type
_entity_poly.pdbx_seq_one_letter_code
_entity_poly.pdbx_strand_id
1 'polypeptide(L)'
;MGAVGAAGIGWGTVLLVAGSPVWRRLTGHAPSEVDEIAVRFLGARHVATGVTQVLFPARLQRVEIAVDLLHAATMVGLAVLDPPRRRPALVTAAVALGGASAVTAIRGRSVPR
;
A
#
# COMPACT_ATOMS: atom_id res chain seq x y z
N MET A 1 -0.52 -16.18 3.94
CA MET A 1 0.10 -15.19 3.01
C MET A 1 -0.66 -15.03 1.72
N GLY A 2 -1.08 -16.13 1.05
CA GLY A 2 -1.79 -16.05 -0.25
C GLY A 2 -2.97 -15.07 -0.30
N ALA A 3 -3.82 -15.02 0.73
CA ALA A 3 -4.96 -14.08 0.76
C ALA A 3 -4.55 -12.60 0.84
N VAL A 4 -3.53 -12.26 1.64
CA VAL A 4 -3.02 -10.88 1.75
C VAL A 4 -2.34 -10.47 0.45
N GLY A 5 -1.53 -11.37 -0.12
CA GLY A 5 -0.87 -11.12 -1.39
C GLY A 5 -1.87 -10.98 -2.55
N ALA A 6 -2.89 -11.84 -2.62
CA ALA A 6 -3.95 -11.74 -3.63
C ALA A 6 -4.77 -10.45 -3.48
N ALA A 7 -5.09 -10.04 -2.26
CA ALA A 7 -5.75 -8.75 -2.00
C ALA A 7 -4.87 -7.58 -2.47
N GLY A 8 -3.56 -7.63 -2.19
CA GLY A 8 -2.59 -6.66 -2.68
C GLY A 8 -2.52 -6.58 -4.20
N ILE A 9 -2.48 -7.73 -4.88
CA ILE A 9 -2.51 -7.81 -6.35
C ILE A 9 -3.78 -7.18 -6.91
N GLY A 10 -4.94 -7.55 -6.35
CA GLY A 10 -6.23 -7.02 -6.79
C GLY A 10 -6.29 -5.50 -6.64
N TRP A 11 -5.94 -4.99 -5.45
CA TRP A 11 -5.92 -3.56 -5.19
C TRP A 11 -4.91 -2.80 -6.06
N GLY A 12 -3.70 -3.34 -6.21
CA GLY A 12 -2.67 -2.74 -7.06
C GLY A 12 -3.09 -2.66 -8.52
N THR A 13 -3.77 -3.69 -9.02
CA THR A 13 -4.34 -3.71 -10.38
C THR A 13 -5.43 -2.65 -10.56
N VAL A 14 -6.31 -2.48 -9.56
CA VAL A 14 -7.32 -1.41 -9.56
C VAL A 14 -6.66 -0.03 -9.64
N LEU A 15 -5.57 0.20 -8.89
CA LEU A 15 -4.87 1.48 -8.95
C LEU A 15 -4.15 1.72 -10.30
N LEU A 16 -3.62 0.67 -10.94
CA LEU A 16 -2.99 0.77 -12.25
C LEU A 16 -4.00 1.06 -13.37
N VAL A 17 -5.16 0.41 -13.34
CA VAL A 17 -6.17 0.52 -14.42
C VAL A 17 -7.16 1.65 -14.18
N ALA A 18 -7.54 1.89 -12.92
CA ALA A 18 -8.59 2.82 -12.51
C ALA A 18 -8.11 3.86 -11.50
N GLY A 19 -6.82 4.21 -11.54
CA GLY A 19 -6.19 5.16 -10.62
C GLY A 19 -6.86 6.54 -10.58
N SER A 20 -7.07 7.17 -11.74
CA SER A 20 -7.68 8.52 -11.80
C SER A 20 -9.14 8.54 -11.29
N PRO A 21 -10.00 7.55 -11.61
CA PRO A 21 -11.30 7.39 -10.96
C PRO A 21 -11.24 7.19 -9.44
N VAL A 22 -10.30 6.39 -8.93
CA VAL A 22 -10.11 6.19 -7.48
C VAL A 22 -9.70 7.49 -6.82
N TRP A 23 -8.74 8.21 -7.43
CA TRP A 23 -8.30 9.52 -6.95
C TRP A 23 -9.46 10.51 -6.87
N ARG A 24 -10.23 10.67 -7.96
CA ARG A 24 -11.40 11.58 -7.99
C ARG A 24 -12.41 11.26 -6.89
N ARG A 25 -12.69 9.98 -6.63
CA ARG A 25 -13.58 9.58 -5.54
C ARG A 25 -13.02 9.96 -4.16
N LEU A 26 -11.70 9.93 -4.01
CA LEU A 26 -11.05 10.20 -2.74
C LEU A 26 -10.87 11.70 -2.49
N THR A 27 -10.52 12.48 -3.50
CA THR A 27 -10.15 13.90 -3.36
C THR A 27 -11.23 14.87 -3.86
N GLY A 28 -12.22 14.37 -4.61
CA GLY A 28 -13.23 15.20 -5.28
C GLY A 28 -12.74 15.90 -6.55
N HIS A 29 -11.45 15.77 -6.90
CA HIS A 29 -10.82 16.53 -7.98
C HIS A 29 -9.97 15.60 -8.88
N ALA A 30 -9.67 16.05 -10.10
CA ALA A 30 -8.78 15.31 -10.98
C ALA A 30 -7.35 15.24 -10.41
N PRO A 31 -6.63 14.12 -10.60
CA PRO A 31 -5.21 14.05 -10.24
C PRO A 31 -4.37 14.99 -11.10
N SER A 32 -3.31 15.56 -10.52
CA SER A 32 -2.21 16.12 -11.29
C SER A 32 -1.36 14.99 -11.91
N GLU A 33 -0.46 15.32 -12.84
CA GLU A 33 0.46 14.32 -13.41
C GLU A 33 1.29 13.60 -12.34
N VAL A 34 1.75 14.35 -11.32
CA VAL A 34 2.51 13.81 -10.19
C VAL A 34 1.65 12.83 -9.39
N ASP A 35 0.36 13.12 -9.21
CA ASP A 35 -0.58 12.24 -8.50
C ASP A 35 -0.84 10.96 -9.30
N GLU A 36 -0.98 11.06 -10.63
CA GLU A 36 -1.14 9.87 -11.47
C GLU A 36 0.09 8.97 -11.41
N ILE A 37 1.29 9.55 -11.47
CA ILE A 37 2.54 8.79 -11.32
C ILE A 37 2.59 8.13 -9.95
N ALA A 38 2.25 8.86 -8.88
CA ALA A 38 2.24 8.33 -7.52
C ALA A 38 1.25 7.16 -7.37
N VAL A 39 0.04 7.28 -7.92
CA VAL A 39 -0.99 6.22 -7.89
C VAL A 39 -0.54 5.00 -8.68
N ARG A 40 0.08 5.17 -9.86
CA ARG A 40 0.63 4.07 -10.65
C ARG A 40 1.77 3.36 -9.91
N PHE A 41 2.67 4.13 -9.31
CA PHE A 41 3.78 3.57 -8.52
C PHE A 41 3.27 2.79 -7.31
N LEU A 42 2.27 3.33 -6.61
CA LEU A 42 1.60 2.64 -5.50
C LEU A 42 0.92 1.35 -5.97
N GLY A 43 0.23 1.39 -7.12
CA GLY A 43 -0.39 0.21 -7.73
C GLY A 43 0.64 -0.87 -8.08
N ALA A 44 1.72 -0.48 -8.76
CA ALA A 44 2.82 -1.38 -9.11
C ALA A 44 3.46 -2.01 -7.87
N ARG A 45 3.68 -1.23 -6.81
CA ARG A 45 4.20 -1.73 -5.54
C ARG A 45 3.27 -2.79 -4.93
N HIS A 46 1.96 -2.53 -4.85
CA HIS A 46 1.02 -3.51 -4.30
C HIS A 46 0.98 -4.80 -5.09
N VAL A 47 1.07 -4.74 -6.43
CA VAL A 47 1.19 -5.94 -7.27
C VAL A 47 2.50 -6.67 -6.99
N ALA A 48 3.64 -5.97 -7.00
CA ALA A 48 4.94 -6.58 -6.76
C ALA A 48 5.01 -7.26 -5.38
N THR A 49 4.62 -6.55 -4.32
CA THR A 49 4.55 -7.09 -2.96
C THR A 49 3.56 -8.25 -2.85
N GLY A 50 2.40 -8.16 -3.51
CA GLY A 50 1.43 -9.23 -3.47
C GLY A 50 1.93 -10.50 -4.18
N VAL A 51 2.60 -10.36 -5.33
CA VAL A 51 3.25 -11.46 -6.04
C VAL A 51 4.38 -12.07 -5.21
N THR A 52 5.23 -11.26 -4.57
CA THR A 52 6.29 -11.78 -3.68
C THR A 52 5.70 -12.54 -2.49
N GLN A 53 4.60 -12.07 -1.91
CA GLN A 53 3.93 -12.76 -0.81
C GLN A 53 3.25 -14.07 -1.23
N VAL A 54 2.77 -14.18 -2.47
CA VAL A 54 2.18 -15.40 -3.01
C VAL A 54 3.26 -16.42 -3.36
N LEU A 55 4.32 -16.00 -4.08
CA LEU A 55 5.37 -16.90 -4.57
C LEU A 55 6.45 -17.22 -3.52
N PHE A 56 6.76 -16.27 -2.64
CA PHE A 56 7.87 -16.35 -1.68
C PHE A 56 7.45 -15.93 -0.26
N PRO A 57 6.45 -16.60 0.34
CA PRO A 57 5.69 -16.11 1.49
C PRO A 57 6.52 -15.75 2.74
N ALA A 58 7.74 -16.28 2.90
CA ALA A 58 8.59 -16.04 4.08
C ALA A 58 9.85 -15.22 3.82
N ARG A 59 10.28 -15.02 2.57
CA ARG A 59 11.63 -14.53 2.25
C ARG A 59 11.82 -13.04 2.50
N LEU A 60 10.79 -12.23 2.25
CA LEU A 60 10.90 -10.76 2.22
C LEU A 60 10.02 -10.05 3.25
N GLN A 61 9.31 -10.78 4.12
CA GLN A 61 8.33 -10.21 5.06
C GLN A 61 8.87 -9.05 5.90
N ARG A 62 10.10 -9.18 6.44
CA ARG A 62 10.70 -8.12 7.28
C ARG A 62 10.96 -6.85 6.49
N VAL A 63 11.41 -7.00 5.25
CA VAL A 63 11.68 -5.89 4.34
C VAL A 63 10.36 -5.22 3.96
N GLU A 64 9.34 -6.00 3.59
CA GLU A 64 8.01 -5.49 3.26
C GLU A 64 7.40 -4.69 4.42
N ILE A 65 7.44 -5.24 5.65
CA ILE A 65 6.97 -4.53 6.86
C ILE A 65 7.75 -3.22 7.06
N ALA A 66 9.08 -3.23 6.93
CA ALA A 66 9.88 -2.01 7.11
C ALA A 66 9.53 -0.93 6.07
N VAL A 67 9.34 -1.33 4.80
CA VAL A 67 8.95 -0.40 3.73
C VAL A 67 7.53 0.13 3.95
N ASP A 68 6.60 -0.69 4.47
CA ASP A 68 5.24 -0.25 4.82
C ASP A 68 5.25 0.77 5.98
N LEU A 69 6.04 0.52 7.03
CA LEU A 69 6.19 1.45 8.15
C LEU A 69 6.82 2.79 7.71
N LEU A 70 7.89 2.73 6.91
CA LEU A 70 8.55 3.93 6.38
C LEU A 70 7.62 4.72 5.46
N HIS A 71 6.85 4.03 4.61
CA HIS A 71 5.85 4.66 3.78
C HIS A 71 4.75 5.32 4.61
N ALA A 72 4.23 4.65 5.64
CA ALA A 72 3.23 5.24 6.51
C ALA A 72 3.76 6.50 7.22
N ALA A 73 4.98 6.46 7.75
CA ALA A 73 5.59 7.62 8.40
C ALA A 73 5.77 8.81 7.44
N THR A 74 6.27 8.56 6.24
CA THR A 74 6.45 9.61 5.22
C THR A 74 5.12 10.18 4.74
N MET A 75 4.08 9.35 4.59
CA MET A 75 2.73 9.81 4.22
C MET A 75 2.05 10.60 5.34
N VAL A 76 2.27 10.25 6.62
CA VAL A 76 1.83 11.10 7.75
C VAL A 76 2.52 12.45 7.72
N GLY A 77 3.83 12.49 7.43
CA GLY A 77 4.56 13.74 7.22
C GLY A 77 3.97 14.55 6.06
N LEU A 78 3.74 13.93 4.91
CA LEU A 78 3.11 14.57 3.75
C LEU A 78 1.72 15.12 4.09
N ALA A 79 0.94 14.38 4.87
CA ALA A 79 -0.40 14.78 5.29
C ALA A 79 -0.41 16.04 6.17
N VAL A 80 0.68 16.30 6.89
CA VAL A 80 0.89 17.51 7.70
C VAL A 80 1.41 18.66 6.84
N LEU A 81 2.33 18.38 5.91
CA LEU A 81 3.03 19.39 5.12
C LEU A 81 2.25 19.86 3.87
N ASP A 82 1.37 19.03 3.32
CA ASP A 82 0.60 19.30 2.10
C ASP A 82 -0.90 19.02 2.31
N PRO A 83 -1.68 20.02 2.79
CA PRO A 83 -3.11 19.85 3.09
C PRO A 83 -3.95 19.36 1.89
N PRO A 84 -3.74 19.83 0.64
CA PRO A 84 -4.39 19.26 -0.54
C PRO A 84 -4.24 17.74 -0.69
N ARG A 85 -3.10 17.17 -0.28
CA ARG A 85 -2.82 15.73 -0.36
C ARG A 85 -3.07 14.97 0.94
N ARG A 86 -3.60 15.63 1.97
CA ARG A 86 -3.80 15.03 3.30
C ARG A 86 -4.62 13.75 3.27
N ARG A 87 -5.79 13.79 2.63
CA ARG A 87 -6.69 12.63 2.57
C ARG A 87 -6.07 11.43 1.84
N PRO A 88 -5.53 11.57 0.60
CA PRO A 88 -4.87 10.45 -0.06
C PRO A 88 -3.67 9.94 0.73
N ALA A 89 -2.84 10.82 1.31
CA ALA A 89 -1.69 10.41 2.11
C ALA A 89 -2.09 9.60 3.35
N LEU A 90 -3.13 10.03 4.10
CA LEU A 90 -3.59 9.27 5.26
C LEU A 90 -4.21 7.92 4.90
N VAL A 91 -4.90 7.82 3.76
CA VAL A 91 -5.46 6.54 3.29
C VAL A 91 -4.35 5.56 2.93
N THR A 92 -3.32 5.99 2.20
CA THR A 92 -2.20 5.12 1.83
C THR A 92 -1.39 4.72 3.06
N ALA A 93 -1.22 5.62 4.03
CA ALA A 93 -0.62 5.30 5.33
C ALA A 93 -1.42 4.22 6.08
N ALA A 94 -2.75 4.35 6.13
CA ALA A 94 -3.62 3.38 6.79
C ALA A 94 -3.56 1.99 6.12
N VAL A 95 -3.54 1.95 4.79
CA VAL A 95 -3.39 0.70 4.02
C VAL A 95 -2.03 0.04 4.32
N ALA A 96 -0.95 0.82 4.35
CA ALA A 96 0.38 0.30 4.65
C ALA A 96 0.48 -0.26 6.08
N LEU A 97 -0.05 0.46 7.08
CA LEU A 97 -0.10 -0.02 8.47
C LEU A 97 -0.95 -1.29 8.60
N GLY A 98 -2.10 -1.35 7.92
CA GLY A 98 -2.94 -2.54 7.86
C GLY A 98 -2.22 -3.75 7.26
N GLY A 99 -1.49 -3.54 6.16
CA GLY A 99 -0.65 -4.57 5.53
C GLY A 99 0.43 -5.10 6.47
N ALA A 100 1.25 -4.21 7.04
CA ALA A 100 2.30 -4.56 8.00
C ALA A 100 1.76 -5.33 9.21
N SER A 101 0.61 -4.90 9.75
CA SER A 101 -0.07 -5.56 10.88
C SER A 101 -0.53 -6.97 10.52
N ALA A 102 -1.15 -7.13 9.35
CA ALA A 102 -1.63 -8.43 8.87
C ALA A 102 -0.48 -9.42 8.66
N VAL A 103 0.60 -9.00 8.01
CA VAL A 103 1.80 -9.83 7.80
C VAL A 103 2.43 -10.23 9.14
N THR A 104 2.56 -9.30 10.08
CA THR A 104 3.11 -9.55 11.42
C THR A 104 2.26 -10.55 12.21
N ALA A 105 0.94 -10.38 12.20
CA ALA A 105 0.00 -11.28 12.89
C ALA A 105 0.00 -12.69 12.28
N ILE A 106 0.12 -12.82 10.95
CA ILE A 106 0.27 -14.12 10.29
C ILE A 106 1.61 -14.76 10.69
N ARG A 107 2.70 -14.00 10.66
CA ARG A 107 4.03 -14.50 11.05
C ARG A 107 4.07 -15.01 12.50
N GLY A 108 3.46 -14.29 13.44
CA GLY A 108 3.41 -14.68 14.86
C GLY A 108 2.61 -15.96 15.12
N ARG A 109 1.67 -16.33 14.23
CA ARG A 109 0.92 -17.60 14.30
C ARG A 109 1.68 -18.79 13.71
N SER A 110 2.68 -18.55 12.87
CA SER A 110 3.44 -19.60 12.16
C SER A 110 4.70 -20.07 12.90
N VAL A 111 5.10 -19.39 13.98
CA VAL A 111 6.21 -19.83 14.85
C VAL A 111 5.60 -20.50 16.08
N PRO A 112 5.71 -21.84 16.25
CA PRO A 112 5.35 -22.48 17.50
C PRO A 112 6.23 -21.89 18.61
N ARG A 113 5.63 -21.53 19.74
CA ARG A 113 6.38 -21.21 20.95
C ARG A 113 6.98 -22.48 21.54
#